data_AF-A0A6H1K2D8-F1
#
_entry.id   AF-A0A6H1K2D8-F1
#
_cell.length_a   1.000
_cell.length_b   1.000
_cell.length_c   1.000
_cell.angle_alpha   90.00
_cell.angle_beta   90.00
_cell.angle_gamma   90.00
#
_symmetry.space_group_name_H-M   'P 1'
#
loop_
_entity.id
_entity.type
_entity.pdbx_description
1 polymer ?
#
loop_
_entity_poly.entity_id
_entity_poly.type
_entity_poly.pdbx_seq_one_letter_code
_entity_poly.pdbx_strand_id
1 'polypeptide(L)'
;MSLGDAFQGWRILAHVGRPYYQPRLDRQSTAILARGVNASDQMLKSPTDFTLIWEDRASGAAAYGSVWRPIPPEGYVSLGDVFVEGWDKPNRNSYVCVRKTPVGGRSYVREAVIGSSIWDDGGSGAHMSVGMWAIDAPQYPHDSTERLILGLDGFVAGQHPTDKPSRAVYVLDLPAVIVKNNGPQLPVMTSHSVPEQETLKVIDRAVTVPCTVIKDPSQTPDWQATNSPFYTLERRVNYCRQMFYNNSQGTTQQDNSRAVTTGVSKTKGEEFSERTSISVTASAGIGIKAFSASAETSVTVEMGYTSRSEVTTFKEEQHTWAMSTPPRSSTALWSPRHEIMAIRKNGDVVGQGGLPFDLNEHVLTEFPGASGATVLIDGVKKEQDPKARPFGVPESNIPEHLKGTIAS
;
A
#
# COMPACT_ATOMS: atom_id res chain seq x y z
N MET A 1 33.30 19.68 6.96
CA MET A 1 32.05 19.18 7.57
C MET A 1 31.87 17.76 7.06
N SER A 2 31.85 16.75 7.94
CA SER A 2 31.71 15.38 7.46
C SER A 2 30.32 15.21 6.84
N LEU A 3 30.15 14.36 5.82
CA LEU A 3 28.82 14.03 5.27
C LEU A 3 27.83 13.57 6.38
N GLY A 4 28.32 13.07 7.51
CA GLY A 4 27.50 12.73 8.68
C GLY A 4 26.88 13.94 9.40
N ASP A 5 27.51 15.11 9.38
CA ASP A 5 26.96 16.35 9.94
C ASP A 5 25.96 17.02 8.97
N ALA A 6 26.05 16.70 7.67
CA ALA A 6 25.22 17.27 6.62
C ALA A 6 23.76 16.75 6.63
N PHE A 7 23.50 15.60 7.26
CA PHE A 7 22.21 14.92 7.21
C PHE A 7 21.36 15.02 8.50
N GLN A 8 21.71 15.87 9.48
CA GLN A 8 20.87 16.09 10.68
C GLN A 8 20.37 14.80 11.39
N GLY A 9 21.19 13.74 11.40
CA GLY A 9 20.84 12.44 12.00
C GLY A 9 20.14 11.43 11.07
N TRP A 10 20.00 11.73 9.77
CA TRP A 10 19.62 10.77 8.74
C TRP A 10 20.84 9.97 8.23
N ARG A 11 20.62 8.70 7.91
CA ARG A 11 21.62 7.81 7.33
C ARG A 11 21.01 6.99 6.20
N ILE A 12 21.83 6.60 5.24
CA ILE A 12 21.43 5.83 4.06
C ILE A 12 21.12 4.40 4.47
N LEU A 13 19.89 3.96 4.19
CA LEU A 13 19.41 2.60 4.40
C LEU A 13 19.65 1.71 3.18
N ALA A 14 19.41 2.25 1.98
CA ALA A 14 19.62 1.58 0.71
C ALA A 14 19.78 2.61 -0.42
N HIS A 15 20.55 2.27 -1.45
CA HIS A 15 20.53 2.99 -2.73
C HIS A 15 19.50 2.34 -3.66
N VAL A 16 18.84 3.18 -4.45
CA VAL A 16 17.86 2.73 -5.44
C VAL A 16 18.59 2.38 -6.74
N GLY A 17 18.45 1.14 -7.20
CA GLY A 17 18.95 0.67 -8.49
C GLY A 17 17.83 0.56 -9.51
N ARG A 18 18.03 1.07 -10.73
CA ARG A 18 17.03 1.04 -11.81
C ARG A 18 17.59 0.56 -13.14
N PRO A 19 16.78 -0.11 -13.97
CA PRO A 19 17.13 -0.37 -15.35
C PRO A 19 17.40 0.91 -16.13
N TYR A 20 18.47 0.91 -16.93
CA TYR A 20 19.07 2.07 -17.61
C TYR A 20 18.21 2.74 -18.71
N TYR A 21 16.95 2.34 -18.92
CA TYR A 21 16.13 2.81 -20.05
C TYR A 21 14.81 3.53 -19.68
N GLN A 22 14.59 3.87 -18.41
CA GLN A 22 13.43 4.69 -18.00
C GLN A 22 13.78 6.19 -17.91
N PRO A 23 12.82 7.10 -18.15
CA PRO A 23 13.10 8.54 -18.16
C PRO A 23 13.70 8.99 -16.83
N ARG A 24 14.73 9.83 -16.96
CA ARG A 24 15.62 10.29 -15.89
C ARG A 24 14.82 10.90 -14.72
N LEU A 25 15.05 10.39 -13.51
CA LEU A 25 15.07 11.24 -12.33
C LEU A 25 16.28 12.18 -12.51
N ASP A 26 16.06 13.28 -13.25
CA ASP A 26 16.82 14.54 -13.27
C ASP A 26 18.34 14.56 -12.91
N ARG A 27 19.09 13.51 -13.22
CA ARG A 27 20.52 13.31 -12.86
C ARG A 27 20.80 13.21 -11.35
N GLN A 28 19.80 12.98 -10.51
CA GLN A 28 19.99 12.85 -9.05
C GLN A 28 20.09 11.37 -8.63
N SER A 29 21.04 11.06 -7.75
CA SER A 29 21.11 9.75 -7.08
C SER A 29 20.01 9.65 -6.04
N THR A 30 19.22 8.57 -6.06
CA THR A 30 18.14 8.35 -5.08
C THR A 30 18.56 7.33 -4.02
N ALA A 31 18.38 7.70 -2.76
CA ALA A 31 18.62 6.84 -1.61
C ALA A 31 17.42 6.87 -0.66
N ILE A 32 17.16 5.76 0.00
CA ILE A 32 16.21 5.71 1.11
C ILE A 32 16.97 5.97 2.40
N LEU A 33 16.45 6.90 3.19
CA LEU A 33 17.08 7.35 4.43
C LEU A 33 16.31 6.81 5.64
N ALA A 34 17.05 6.50 6.70
CA ALA A 34 16.51 6.20 8.02
C ALA A 34 17.01 7.24 9.03
N ARG A 35 16.17 7.57 10.01
CA ARG A 35 16.49 8.49 11.12
C ARG A 35 16.46 7.74 12.45
N GLY A 36 17.06 8.33 13.47
CA GLY A 36 16.97 7.82 14.85
C GLY A 36 18.15 6.94 15.27
N VAL A 37 19.18 6.86 14.44
CA VAL A 37 20.35 6.01 14.66
C VAL A 37 21.18 6.56 15.81
N ASN A 38 21.09 5.92 16.97
CA ASN A 38 21.86 6.27 18.16
C ASN A 38 22.38 4.99 18.85
N ALA A 39 23.29 5.14 19.82
CA ALA A 39 23.94 4.00 20.47
C ALA A 39 22.97 3.07 21.22
N SER A 40 21.80 3.59 21.64
CA SER A 40 20.74 2.81 22.28
C SER A 40 19.74 2.18 21.30
N ASP A 41 19.79 2.54 20.01
CA ASP A 41 18.90 1.98 19.00
C ASP A 41 19.29 0.53 18.73
N GLN A 42 18.32 -0.37 18.94
CA GLN A 42 18.48 -1.78 18.66
C GLN A 42 18.17 -2.11 17.20
N MET A 43 17.44 -1.25 16.49
CA MET A 43 16.92 -1.51 15.15
C MET A 43 17.93 -1.18 14.06
N LEU A 44 18.68 -0.09 14.21
CA LEU A 44 19.62 0.40 13.21
C LEU A 44 21.04 0.47 13.77
N LYS A 45 22.01 -0.07 13.01
CA LYS A 45 23.44 0.08 13.31
C LYS A 45 24.24 0.37 12.05
N SER A 46 25.32 1.12 12.17
CA SER A 46 26.26 1.27 11.05
C SER A 46 26.89 -0.07 10.66
N PRO A 47 27.20 -0.28 9.36
CA PRO A 47 28.02 -1.41 8.93
C PRO A 47 29.39 -1.38 9.64
N THR A 48 29.99 -2.54 9.84
CA THR A 48 31.33 -2.65 10.44
C THR A 48 32.44 -2.40 9.44
N ASP A 49 32.22 -2.64 8.14
CA ASP A 49 33.12 -2.29 7.04
C ASP A 49 32.37 -2.40 5.69
N PHE A 50 33.09 -2.24 4.58
CA PHE A 50 32.59 -2.49 3.23
C PHE A 50 33.58 -3.34 2.42
N THR A 51 33.04 -4.23 1.60
CA THR A 51 33.78 -4.96 0.57
C THR A 51 33.61 -4.26 -0.78
N LEU A 52 34.71 -3.93 -1.47
CA LEU A 52 34.67 -3.43 -2.84
C LEU A 52 34.18 -4.54 -3.76
N ILE A 53 33.13 -4.28 -4.54
CA ILE A 53 32.61 -5.21 -5.54
C ILE A 53 33.06 -4.80 -6.94
N TRP A 54 33.06 -3.50 -7.23
CA TRP A 54 33.42 -2.96 -8.53
C TRP A 54 33.86 -1.50 -8.44
N GLU A 55 34.75 -1.06 -9.32
CA GLU A 55 35.06 0.34 -9.59
C GLU A 55 35.30 0.53 -11.09
N ASP A 56 34.99 1.71 -11.60
CA ASP A 56 35.02 2.00 -13.04
C ASP A 56 36.42 2.38 -13.56
N ARG A 57 37.49 2.08 -12.83
CA ARG A 57 38.87 2.44 -13.24
C ARG A 57 39.17 1.92 -14.64
N ALA A 58 39.73 2.80 -15.47
CA ALA A 58 40.06 2.58 -16.89
C ALA A 58 38.87 2.44 -17.85
N SER A 59 37.64 2.71 -17.41
CA SER A 59 36.48 2.74 -18.30
C SER A 59 36.51 3.85 -19.37
N GLY A 60 37.32 4.89 -19.15
CA GLY A 60 37.30 6.12 -19.96
C GLY A 60 36.05 6.99 -19.74
N ALA A 61 35.20 6.64 -18.76
CA ALA A 61 34.04 7.44 -18.39
C ALA A 61 34.46 8.79 -17.77
N ALA A 62 33.62 9.82 -17.99
CA ALA A 62 33.82 11.15 -17.42
C ALA A 62 33.45 11.23 -15.93
N ALA A 63 32.60 10.32 -15.46
CA ALA A 63 32.18 10.23 -14.06
C ALA A 63 32.75 8.94 -13.47
N TYR A 64 33.28 9.04 -12.25
CA TYR A 64 33.87 7.91 -11.53
C TYR A 64 32.87 7.31 -10.56
N GLY A 65 32.89 6.00 -10.40
CA GLY A 65 31.97 5.31 -9.52
C GLY A 65 32.48 3.97 -9.04
N SER A 66 31.95 3.53 -7.91
CA SER A 66 32.24 2.22 -7.34
C SER A 66 31.03 1.64 -6.63
N VAL A 67 30.96 0.31 -6.60
CA VAL A 67 29.93 -0.47 -5.90
C VAL A 67 30.57 -1.16 -4.71
N TRP A 68 29.96 -0.96 -3.55
CA TRP A 68 30.41 -1.50 -2.28
C TRP A 68 29.33 -2.30 -1.60
N ARG A 69 29.73 -3.39 -0.95
CA ARG A 69 28.87 -4.23 -0.15
C ARG A 69 29.06 -3.92 1.33
N PRO A 70 28.04 -3.38 2.03
CA PRO A 70 28.15 -3.19 3.46
C PRO A 70 28.34 -4.54 4.17
N ILE A 71 29.24 -4.57 5.16
CA ILE A 71 29.41 -5.69 6.08
C ILE A 71 28.61 -5.35 7.35
N PRO A 72 27.44 -5.98 7.58
CA PRO A 72 26.62 -5.67 8.75
C PRO A 72 27.25 -6.22 10.04
N PRO A 73 27.03 -5.59 11.20
CA PRO A 73 27.33 -6.20 12.49
C PRO A 73 26.55 -7.51 12.70
N GLU A 74 27.01 -8.34 13.63
CA GLU A 74 26.29 -9.57 14.02
C GLU A 74 24.84 -9.26 14.43
N GLY A 75 23.89 -10.03 13.87
CA GLY A 75 22.46 -9.85 14.11
C GLY A 75 21.80 -8.76 13.26
N TYR A 76 22.51 -8.14 12.32
CA TYR A 76 22.00 -7.13 11.38
C TYR A 76 22.18 -7.57 9.92
N VAL A 77 21.48 -6.89 9.00
CA VAL A 77 21.56 -7.08 7.55
C VAL A 77 21.59 -5.73 6.83
N SER A 78 22.28 -5.68 5.70
CA SER A 78 22.11 -4.59 4.72
C SER A 78 20.93 -4.91 3.80
N LEU A 79 20.22 -3.88 3.34
CA LEU A 79 19.09 -4.04 2.43
C LEU A 79 19.49 -3.95 0.94
N GLY A 80 20.79 -3.80 0.67
CA GLY A 80 21.36 -3.77 -0.67
C GLY A 80 22.87 -3.50 -0.65
N ASP A 81 23.49 -3.57 -1.81
CA ASP A 81 24.80 -2.97 -2.05
C ASP A 81 24.62 -1.46 -2.33
N VAL A 82 25.72 -0.70 -2.24
CA VAL A 82 25.69 0.77 -2.35
C VAL A 82 26.58 1.21 -3.50
N PHE A 83 26.14 2.23 -4.23
CA PHE A 83 26.92 2.88 -5.28
C PHE A 83 27.44 4.21 -4.77
N VAL A 84 28.73 4.49 -4.90
CA VAL A 84 29.30 5.79 -4.51
C VAL A 84 30.00 6.45 -5.69
N GLU A 85 30.00 7.77 -5.68
CA GLU A 85 30.81 8.56 -6.59
C GLU A 85 32.29 8.44 -6.18
N GLY A 86 33.16 8.21 -7.16
CA GLY A 86 34.57 7.94 -6.94
C GLY A 86 34.90 6.51 -6.49
N TRP A 87 36.13 6.32 -6.03
CA TRP A 87 36.71 5.01 -5.71
C TRP A 87 37.02 4.82 -4.23
N ASP A 88 36.78 5.84 -3.41
CA ASP A 88 37.08 5.79 -1.99
C ASP A 88 36.04 4.96 -1.25
N LYS A 89 36.50 4.21 -0.25
CA LYS A 89 35.63 3.41 0.61
C LYS A 89 34.57 4.31 1.29
N PRO A 90 33.28 3.93 1.28
CA PRO A 90 32.23 4.73 1.90
C PRO A 90 32.42 4.88 3.42
N ASN A 91 32.00 6.03 3.96
CA ASN A 91 32.00 6.26 5.41
C ASN A 91 30.88 5.44 6.08
N ARG A 92 31.23 4.49 6.95
CA ARG A 92 30.28 3.65 7.71
C ARG A 92 29.22 4.45 8.47
N ASN A 93 29.54 5.67 8.92
CA ASN A 93 28.59 6.50 9.67
C ASN A 93 27.50 7.13 8.79
N SER A 94 27.66 7.09 7.47
CA SER A 94 26.64 7.55 6.51
C SER A 94 25.60 6.48 6.20
N TYR A 95 25.83 5.23 6.59
CA TYR A 95 24.97 4.08 6.24
C TYR A 95 24.46 3.35 7.48
N VAL A 96 23.38 2.60 7.31
CA VAL A 96 22.81 1.71 8.33
C VAL A 96 22.42 0.34 7.81
N CYS A 97 22.51 -0.63 8.70
CA CYS A 97 22.00 -1.98 8.60
C CYS A 97 20.81 -2.14 9.56
N VAL A 98 19.89 -3.02 9.22
CA VAL A 98 18.66 -3.27 9.99
C VAL A 98 18.80 -4.55 10.79
N ARG A 99 18.26 -4.56 12.01
CA ARG A 99 18.26 -5.74 12.87
C ARG A 99 17.53 -6.90 12.19
N LYS A 100 18.24 -8.02 12.05
CA LYS A 100 17.70 -9.30 11.53
C LYS A 100 17.03 -10.10 12.63
N THR A 101 17.62 -10.12 13.81
CA THR A 101 17.09 -10.88 14.94
C THR A 101 15.78 -10.27 15.44
N PRO A 102 14.74 -11.07 15.74
CA PRO A 102 13.45 -10.56 16.22
C PRO A 102 13.57 -9.74 17.51
N VAL A 103 12.86 -8.61 17.59
CA VAL A 103 12.65 -7.84 18.83
C VAL A 103 11.23 -8.10 19.31
N GLY A 104 11.04 -8.49 20.57
CA GLY A 104 9.71 -8.75 21.12
C GLY A 104 8.92 -9.83 20.34
N GLY A 105 9.62 -10.80 19.76
CA GLY A 105 9.01 -11.85 18.92
C GLY A 105 8.69 -11.44 17.48
N ARG A 106 9.01 -10.20 17.07
CA ARG A 106 8.74 -9.69 15.71
C ARG A 106 10.02 -9.51 14.90
N SER A 107 10.02 -10.03 13.67
CA SER A 107 11.02 -9.70 12.64
C SER A 107 10.64 -8.41 11.92
N TYR A 108 11.65 -7.60 11.57
CA TYR A 108 11.47 -6.31 10.87
C TYR A 108 12.07 -6.29 9.47
N VAL A 109 12.70 -7.40 9.10
CA VAL A 109 13.21 -7.67 7.77
C VAL A 109 12.71 -9.03 7.34
N ARG A 110 12.60 -9.21 6.04
CA ARG A 110 12.22 -10.47 5.41
C ARG A 110 13.18 -10.78 4.29
N GLU A 111 13.52 -12.07 4.16
CA GLU A 111 14.33 -12.53 3.05
C GLU A 111 13.61 -12.27 1.73
N ALA A 112 14.33 -11.64 0.82
CA ALA A 112 13.85 -11.14 -0.46
C ALA A 112 14.34 -12.03 -1.60
N VAL A 113 13.89 -11.74 -2.82
CA VAL A 113 14.26 -12.48 -4.02
C VAL A 113 15.24 -11.64 -4.82
N ILE A 114 16.34 -12.24 -5.28
CA ILE A 114 17.21 -11.58 -6.26
C ILE A 114 16.51 -11.66 -7.62
N GLY A 115 16.09 -10.50 -8.11
CA GLY A 115 15.24 -10.33 -9.28
C GLY A 115 15.98 -10.33 -10.61
N SER A 116 15.44 -9.55 -11.55
CA SER A 116 15.99 -9.34 -12.89
C SER A 116 17.31 -8.57 -12.85
N SER A 117 18.15 -8.78 -13.86
CA SER A 117 19.31 -7.90 -14.09
C SER A 117 18.82 -6.48 -14.38
N ILE A 118 19.45 -5.49 -13.76
CA ILE A 118 19.11 -4.07 -13.94
C ILE A 118 20.22 -3.31 -14.67
N TRP A 119 21.48 -3.72 -14.52
CA TRP A 119 22.63 -3.08 -15.16
C TRP A 119 23.86 -4.00 -15.10
N ASP A 120 24.75 -3.87 -16.06
CA ASP A 120 26.08 -4.46 -16.06
C ASP A 120 27.07 -3.52 -16.74
N ASP A 121 28.36 -3.72 -16.50
CA ASP A 121 29.43 -2.89 -17.05
C ASP A 121 30.06 -3.45 -18.34
N GLY A 122 29.37 -4.36 -19.02
CA GLY A 122 29.85 -5.01 -20.22
C GLY A 122 30.31 -4.00 -21.28
N GLY A 123 31.55 -4.16 -21.75
CA GLY A 123 32.14 -3.28 -22.77
C GLY A 123 32.58 -1.90 -22.26
N SER A 124 32.53 -1.65 -20.95
CA SER A 124 33.01 -0.39 -20.36
C SER A 124 34.52 -0.18 -20.48
N GLY A 125 35.30 -1.25 -20.58
CA GLY A 125 36.77 -1.20 -20.52
C GLY A 125 37.32 -1.03 -19.10
N ALA A 126 36.46 -1.06 -18.07
CA ALA A 126 36.90 -1.04 -16.68
C ALA A 126 37.77 -2.26 -16.34
N HIS A 127 38.68 -2.09 -15.38
CA HIS A 127 39.53 -3.19 -14.89
C HIS A 127 38.76 -4.28 -14.15
N MET A 128 37.63 -3.93 -13.56
CA MET A 128 36.72 -4.84 -12.86
C MET A 128 35.47 -5.04 -13.71
N SER A 129 34.75 -6.13 -13.47
CA SER A 129 33.45 -6.41 -14.07
C SER A 129 32.35 -6.48 -13.02
N VAL A 130 31.12 -6.21 -13.40
CA VAL A 130 29.97 -6.24 -12.49
C VAL A 130 28.67 -6.52 -13.23
N GLY A 131 27.81 -7.29 -12.57
CA GLY A 131 26.38 -7.33 -12.85
C GLY A 131 25.62 -6.84 -11.63
N MET A 132 24.49 -6.18 -11.85
CA MET A 132 23.59 -5.71 -10.80
C MET A 132 22.19 -6.28 -11.04
N TRP A 133 21.58 -6.80 -9.98
CA TRP A 133 20.23 -7.36 -9.99
C TRP A 133 19.35 -6.65 -8.97
N ALA A 134 18.06 -6.53 -9.28
CA ALA A 134 17.06 -5.99 -8.36
C ALA A 134 16.91 -6.87 -7.11
N ILE A 135 16.55 -6.25 -5.99
CA ILE A 135 16.09 -6.93 -4.78
C ILE A 135 14.57 -6.77 -4.72
N ASP A 136 13.86 -7.84 -5.04
CA ASP A 136 12.41 -7.86 -5.12
C ASP A 136 11.82 -8.36 -3.81
N ALA A 137 10.74 -7.73 -3.36
CA ALA A 137 10.01 -8.26 -2.22
C ALA A 137 9.51 -9.69 -2.54
N PRO A 138 9.55 -10.61 -1.57
CA PRO A 138 9.02 -11.95 -1.80
C PRO A 138 7.50 -11.89 -1.97
N GLN A 139 6.92 -12.98 -2.43
CA GLN A 139 5.47 -13.14 -2.38
C GLN A 139 4.96 -12.90 -0.96
N TYR A 140 3.89 -12.12 -0.83
CA TYR A 140 3.25 -11.89 0.46
C TYR A 140 2.81 -13.22 1.07
N PRO A 141 3.11 -13.49 2.35
CA PRO A 141 2.63 -14.68 3.02
C PRO A 141 1.10 -14.75 2.99
N HIS A 142 0.55 -15.95 2.79
CA HIS A 142 -0.90 -16.21 2.82
C HIS A 142 -1.51 -16.16 4.24
N ASP A 143 -0.88 -15.43 5.16
CA ASP A 143 -1.36 -15.23 6.53
C ASP A 143 -2.19 -13.95 6.65
N SER A 144 -2.95 -13.84 7.74
CA SER A 144 -3.78 -12.66 8.06
C SER A 144 -3.05 -11.64 8.94
N THR A 145 -1.72 -11.72 9.06
CA THR A 145 -0.98 -10.79 9.90
C THR A 145 -0.88 -9.44 9.22
N GLU A 146 -1.22 -8.39 9.95
CA GLU A 146 -1.08 -7.01 9.51
C GLU A 146 0.40 -6.59 9.45
N ARG A 147 0.87 -6.24 8.25
CA ARG A 147 2.26 -5.85 7.97
C ARG A 147 2.38 -5.16 6.61
N LEU A 148 3.44 -4.36 6.46
CA LEU A 148 3.88 -3.83 5.17
C LEU A 148 5.24 -4.42 4.83
N ILE A 149 5.30 -5.24 3.78
CA ILE A 149 6.55 -5.68 3.17
C ILE A 149 6.92 -4.64 2.11
N LEU A 150 7.99 -3.90 2.35
CA LEU A 150 8.41 -2.77 1.52
C LEU A 150 9.69 -3.12 0.76
N GLY A 151 9.54 -3.31 -0.55
CA GLY A 151 10.67 -3.27 -1.47
C GLY A 151 11.24 -1.85 -1.54
N LEU A 152 12.57 -1.73 -1.45
CA LEU A 152 13.27 -0.44 -1.43
C LEU A 152 13.93 -0.12 -2.77
N ASP A 153 13.59 -0.88 -3.82
CA ASP A 153 14.24 -0.84 -5.13
C ASP A 153 15.78 -0.95 -5.02
N GLY A 154 16.24 -1.70 -4.01
CA GLY A 154 17.65 -1.95 -3.79
C GLY A 154 18.21 -2.87 -4.85
N PHE A 155 19.54 -2.95 -4.90
CA PHE A 155 20.23 -3.87 -5.79
C PHE A 155 21.28 -4.69 -5.06
N VAL A 156 21.65 -5.80 -5.68
CA VAL A 156 22.78 -6.63 -5.27
C VAL A 156 23.70 -6.83 -6.47
N ALA A 157 25.00 -6.72 -6.25
CA ALA A 157 26.02 -6.81 -7.27
C ALA A 157 26.80 -8.14 -7.23
N GLY A 158 27.19 -8.64 -8.39
CA GLY A 158 28.12 -9.75 -8.60
C GLY A 158 29.37 -9.25 -9.31
N GLN A 159 30.48 -9.99 -9.23
CA GLN A 159 31.77 -9.53 -9.78
C GLN A 159 31.90 -9.76 -11.30
N HIS A 160 30.80 -10.16 -11.95
CA HIS A 160 30.72 -10.34 -13.40
C HIS A 160 29.26 -10.16 -13.85
N PRO A 161 28.99 -9.67 -15.08
CA PRO A 161 27.64 -9.51 -15.62
C PRO A 161 26.73 -10.76 -15.52
N THR A 162 27.33 -11.95 -15.54
CA THR A 162 26.63 -13.23 -15.46
C THR A 162 26.66 -13.88 -14.08
N ASP A 163 27.40 -13.31 -13.13
CA ASP A 163 27.57 -13.83 -11.77
C ASP A 163 26.42 -13.37 -10.87
N LYS A 164 25.21 -13.86 -11.14
CA LYS A 164 24.04 -13.57 -10.31
C LYS A 164 24.28 -14.11 -8.88
N PRO A 165 24.33 -13.26 -7.84
CA PRO A 165 24.67 -13.71 -6.49
C PRO A 165 23.66 -14.75 -5.96
N SER A 166 24.15 -15.69 -5.14
CA SER A 166 23.33 -16.72 -4.47
C SER A 166 23.13 -16.45 -2.96
N ARG A 167 23.52 -15.26 -2.49
CA ARG A 167 23.40 -14.86 -1.08
C ARG A 167 21.97 -14.45 -0.73
N ALA A 168 21.64 -14.53 0.56
CA ALA A 168 20.40 -13.93 1.08
C ALA A 168 20.42 -12.40 0.93
N VAL A 169 19.30 -11.84 0.50
CA VAL A 169 19.00 -10.40 0.44
C VAL A 169 17.74 -10.12 1.24
N TYR A 170 17.51 -8.88 1.64
CA TYR A 170 16.44 -8.55 2.58
C TYR A 170 15.69 -7.29 2.17
N VAL A 171 14.39 -7.27 2.48
CA VAL A 171 13.49 -6.11 2.43
C VAL A 171 12.94 -5.81 3.81
N LEU A 172 12.31 -4.65 3.99
CA LEU A 172 11.63 -4.31 5.25
C LEU A 172 10.33 -5.11 5.38
N ASP A 173 10.03 -5.57 6.59
CA ASP A 173 8.77 -6.19 6.99
C ASP A 173 8.25 -5.46 8.24
N LEU A 174 7.52 -4.37 8.02
CA LEU A 174 7.13 -3.45 9.08
C LEU A 174 5.74 -3.76 9.63
N PRO A 175 5.45 -3.42 10.90
CA PRO A 175 4.06 -3.23 11.33
C PRO A 175 3.35 -2.26 10.40
N ALA A 176 2.19 -2.69 9.88
CA ALA A 176 1.27 -1.78 9.26
C ALA A 176 0.70 -0.84 10.32
N VAL A 177 0.63 0.45 10.02
CA VAL A 177 -0.05 1.43 10.86
C VAL A 177 -1.49 1.57 10.38
N ILE A 178 -2.45 1.18 11.23
CA ILE A 178 -3.85 1.02 10.87
C ILE A 178 -4.73 1.66 11.95
N VAL A 179 -5.73 2.41 11.50
CA VAL A 179 -6.88 2.83 12.32
C VAL A 179 -8.11 2.07 11.87
N LYS A 180 -8.83 1.47 12.81
CA LYS A 180 -10.06 0.70 12.58
C LYS A 180 -11.23 1.38 13.28
N ASN A 181 -12.27 1.71 12.52
CA ASN A 181 -13.53 2.27 13.03
C ASN A 181 -14.70 1.36 12.70
N ASN A 182 -15.86 1.64 13.33
CA ASN A 182 -17.12 1.01 12.98
C ASN A 182 -17.60 1.46 11.60
N GLY A 183 -18.28 0.56 10.89
CA GLY A 183 -18.99 0.90 9.66
C GLY A 183 -20.20 1.81 9.89
N PRO A 184 -20.85 2.26 8.80
CA PRO A 184 -22.04 3.09 8.87
C PRO A 184 -23.20 2.31 9.50
N GLN A 185 -24.11 3.04 10.14
CA GLN A 185 -25.39 2.47 10.56
C GLN A 185 -26.22 2.07 9.34
N LEU A 186 -27.09 1.07 9.49
CA LEU A 186 -28.01 0.68 8.43
C LEU A 186 -28.92 1.87 8.04
N PRO A 187 -29.24 2.06 6.74
CA PRO A 187 -30.17 3.10 6.32
C PRO A 187 -31.55 2.89 6.95
N VAL A 188 -32.26 3.97 7.22
CA VAL A 188 -33.64 3.93 7.73
C VAL A 188 -34.50 4.88 6.91
N MET A 189 -35.71 4.46 6.56
CA MET A 189 -36.70 5.32 5.92
C MET A 189 -37.64 5.92 6.96
N THR A 190 -37.79 7.25 6.94
CA THR A 190 -38.63 8.00 7.89
C THR A 190 -39.84 8.67 7.23
N SER A 191 -39.96 8.58 5.90
CA SER A 191 -41.09 9.11 5.14
C SER A 191 -41.28 8.35 3.82
N HIS A 192 -42.37 8.66 3.11
CA HIS A 192 -42.60 8.17 1.75
C HIS A 192 -41.78 8.90 0.68
N SER A 193 -40.98 9.90 1.06
CA SER A 193 -40.12 10.62 0.12
C SER A 193 -38.95 9.74 -0.31
N VAL A 194 -38.48 10.00 -1.52
CA VAL A 194 -37.29 9.38 -2.07
C VAL A 194 -36.07 9.71 -1.17
N PRO A 195 -35.37 8.72 -0.59
CA PRO A 195 -34.19 8.97 0.24
C PRO A 195 -33.06 9.63 -0.54
N GLU A 196 -32.03 10.14 0.12
CA GLU A 196 -30.80 10.56 -0.58
C GLU A 196 -30.18 9.39 -1.36
N GLN A 197 -29.44 9.71 -2.43
CA GLN A 197 -28.81 8.69 -3.27
C GLN A 197 -27.74 7.90 -2.51
N GLU A 198 -27.06 8.54 -1.56
CA GLU A 198 -26.03 7.93 -0.73
C GLU A 198 -26.21 8.35 0.73
N THR A 199 -25.91 7.44 1.65
CA THR A 199 -25.74 7.78 3.07
C THR A 199 -24.36 8.41 3.31
N LEU A 200 -24.18 9.01 4.49
CA LEU A 200 -22.91 9.60 4.91
C LEU A 200 -21.78 8.56 4.86
N LYS A 201 -20.65 8.96 4.26
CA LYS A 201 -19.44 8.15 4.19
C LYS A 201 -18.72 8.13 5.53
N VAL A 202 -18.34 6.93 5.96
CA VAL A 202 -17.53 6.69 7.16
C VAL A 202 -16.20 6.09 6.74
N ILE A 203 -15.09 6.53 7.32
CA ILE A 203 -13.78 5.90 7.14
C ILE A 203 -13.69 4.75 8.15
N ASP A 204 -13.79 3.50 7.69
CA ASP A 204 -13.70 2.34 8.58
C ASP A 204 -12.28 1.76 8.68
N ARG A 205 -11.45 2.01 7.66
CA ARG A 205 -10.03 1.68 7.65
C ARG A 205 -9.22 2.87 7.16
N ALA A 206 -8.12 3.15 7.86
CA ALA A 206 -7.07 4.06 7.40
C ALA A 206 -5.71 3.39 7.61
N VAL A 207 -4.92 3.26 6.55
CA VAL A 207 -3.61 2.59 6.54
C VAL A 207 -2.55 3.60 6.14
N THR A 208 -1.54 3.80 6.98
CA THR A 208 -0.42 4.70 6.64
C THR A 208 0.62 3.97 5.82
N VAL A 209 1.03 4.56 4.69
CA VAL A 209 2.05 4.04 3.79
C VAL A 209 3.09 5.13 3.47
N PRO A 210 4.37 4.78 3.26
CA PRO A 210 5.38 5.77 2.90
C PRO A 210 5.13 6.34 1.51
N CYS A 211 5.58 7.57 1.26
CA CYS A 211 5.49 8.18 -0.08
C CYS A 211 6.20 7.36 -1.15
N THR A 212 7.17 6.53 -0.78
CA THR A 212 7.92 5.62 -1.68
C THR A 212 7.06 4.56 -2.37
N VAL A 213 5.83 4.33 -1.90
CA VAL A 213 4.91 3.41 -2.58
C VAL A 213 3.78 4.11 -3.33
N ILE A 214 3.57 5.41 -3.14
CA ILE A 214 2.47 6.15 -3.77
C ILE A 214 2.98 6.98 -4.93
N LYS A 215 2.29 6.88 -6.07
CA LYS A 215 2.45 7.84 -7.17
C LYS A 215 1.44 8.96 -7.01
N ASP A 216 1.94 10.17 -6.79
CA ASP A 216 1.14 11.40 -6.87
C ASP A 216 1.49 12.15 -8.16
N PRO A 217 0.67 12.03 -9.23
CA PRO A 217 1.00 12.63 -10.52
C PRO A 217 0.99 14.16 -10.50
N SER A 218 0.45 14.78 -9.45
CA SER A 218 0.42 16.23 -9.31
C SER A 218 1.59 16.80 -8.52
N GLN A 219 2.52 15.95 -8.05
CA GLN A 219 3.63 16.35 -7.19
C GLN A 219 4.94 15.68 -7.59
N THR A 220 6.07 16.35 -7.36
CA THR A 220 7.41 15.77 -7.56
C THR A 220 7.79 14.85 -6.40
N PRO A 221 8.68 13.85 -6.60
CA PRO A 221 9.18 13.01 -5.50
C PRO A 221 9.74 13.82 -4.32
N ASP A 222 10.51 14.89 -4.58
CA ASP A 222 11.05 15.77 -3.55
C ASP A 222 9.95 16.48 -2.75
N TRP A 223 8.90 16.93 -3.44
CA TRP A 223 7.75 17.52 -2.79
C TRP A 223 7.04 16.50 -1.89
N GLN A 224 6.85 15.27 -2.37
CA GLN A 224 6.24 14.21 -1.59
C GLN A 224 7.06 13.89 -0.34
N ALA A 225 8.38 13.69 -0.48
CA ALA A 225 9.26 13.41 0.65
C ALA A 225 9.26 14.54 1.70
N THR A 226 9.15 15.80 1.26
CA THR A 226 9.20 16.97 2.15
C THR A 226 7.84 17.27 2.81
N ASN A 227 6.75 17.21 2.05
CA ASN A 227 5.44 17.71 2.49
C ASN A 227 4.45 16.60 2.86
N SER A 228 4.65 15.39 2.32
CA SER A 228 3.79 14.23 2.58
C SER A 228 4.61 12.93 2.62
N PRO A 229 5.62 12.81 3.52
CA PRO A 229 6.49 11.63 3.59
C PRO A 229 5.71 10.33 3.86
N PHE A 230 4.51 10.47 4.41
CA PHE A 230 3.52 9.40 4.56
C PHE A 230 2.19 9.84 3.95
N TYR A 231 1.51 8.88 3.35
CA TYR A 231 0.13 8.98 2.85
C TYR A 231 -0.78 8.08 3.67
N THR A 232 -2.07 8.38 3.64
CA THR A 232 -3.10 7.53 4.25
C THR A 232 -3.96 6.92 3.14
N LEU A 233 -4.04 5.59 3.11
CA LEU A 233 -5.02 4.87 2.33
C LEU A 233 -6.29 4.71 3.15
N GLU A 234 -7.40 5.22 2.65
CA GLU A 234 -8.69 5.13 3.33
C GLU A 234 -9.61 4.15 2.62
N ARG A 235 -10.32 3.34 3.40
CA ARG A 235 -11.55 2.68 2.95
C ARG A 235 -12.71 3.48 3.50
N ARG A 236 -13.41 4.16 2.60
CA ARG A 236 -14.66 4.84 2.92
C ARG A 236 -15.81 3.91 2.60
N VAL A 237 -16.76 3.82 3.53
CA VAL A 237 -17.90 2.91 3.44
C VAL A 237 -19.19 3.69 3.64
N ASN A 238 -20.19 3.40 2.81
CA ASN A 238 -21.55 3.91 2.92
C ASN A 238 -22.55 2.96 2.27
N TYR A 239 -23.82 3.36 2.23
CA TYR A 239 -24.87 2.72 1.46
C TYR A 239 -25.29 3.59 0.29
N CYS A 240 -25.34 3.01 -0.91
CA CYS A 240 -25.82 3.64 -2.15
C CYS A 240 -27.19 3.07 -2.51
N ARG A 241 -28.16 3.93 -2.77
CA ARG A 241 -29.53 3.52 -3.13
C ARG A 241 -29.59 3.02 -4.57
N GLN A 242 -29.90 1.75 -4.76
CA GLN A 242 -30.07 1.13 -6.07
C GLN A 242 -31.50 1.22 -6.58
N MET A 243 -32.50 1.14 -5.70
CA MET A 243 -33.92 1.21 -6.11
C MET A 243 -34.73 1.98 -5.08
N PHE A 244 -35.79 2.64 -5.54
CA PHE A 244 -36.82 3.21 -4.68
C PHE A 244 -38.16 3.19 -5.40
N TYR A 245 -39.20 2.75 -4.71
CA TYR A 245 -40.57 2.78 -5.21
C TYR A 245 -41.51 3.29 -4.13
N ASN A 246 -42.39 4.20 -4.52
CA ASN A 246 -43.43 4.73 -3.66
C ASN A 246 -44.78 4.11 -4.07
N ASN A 247 -45.32 3.26 -3.20
CA ASN A 247 -46.62 2.62 -3.34
C ASN A 247 -47.59 3.11 -2.25
N SER A 248 -47.41 4.34 -1.75
CA SER A 248 -48.18 4.89 -0.62
C SER A 248 -49.67 5.04 -0.93
N GLN A 249 -50.00 5.25 -2.21
CA GLN A 249 -51.37 5.38 -2.70
C GLN A 249 -51.92 4.08 -3.31
N GLY A 250 -51.07 3.06 -3.50
CA GLY A 250 -51.49 1.82 -4.13
C GLY A 250 -52.19 0.87 -3.18
N THR A 251 -52.97 -0.03 -3.77
CA THR A 251 -53.80 -1.02 -3.07
C THR A 251 -53.31 -2.46 -3.27
N THR A 252 -52.37 -2.67 -4.19
CA THR A 252 -51.72 -3.96 -4.45
C THR A 252 -50.21 -3.84 -4.31
N GLN A 253 -49.53 -4.97 -4.08
CA GLN A 253 -48.07 -5.02 -4.09
C GLN A 253 -47.51 -4.65 -5.47
N GLN A 254 -46.34 -3.99 -5.48
CA GLN A 254 -45.57 -3.73 -6.69
C GLN A 254 -44.24 -4.48 -6.63
N ASP A 255 -43.98 -5.33 -7.62
CA ASP A 255 -42.72 -6.08 -7.74
C ASP A 255 -41.87 -5.48 -8.85
N ASN A 256 -40.66 -5.10 -8.51
CA ASN A 256 -39.72 -4.47 -9.43
C ASN A 256 -38.37 -5.18 -9.36
N SER A 257 -37.60 -5.07 -10.44
CA SER A 257 -36.22 -5.55 -10.46
C SER A 257 -35.31 -4.57 -11.21
N ARG A 258 -34.01 -4.62 -10.88
CA ARG A 258 -32.98 -3.81 -11.53
C ARG A 258 -31.70 -4.62 -11.68
N ALA A 259 -31.05 -4.48 -12.83
CA ALA A 259 -29.68 -4.92 -13.01
C ALA A 259 -28.72 -3.97 -12.26
N VAL A 260 -27.94 -4.52 -11.33
CA VAL A 260 -26.94 -3.82 -10.53
C VAL A 260 -25.58 -4.45 -10.81
N THR A 261 -24.59 -3.60 -11.11
CA THR A 261 -23.20 -4.02 -11.26
C THR A 261 -22.48 -3.84 -9.93
N THR A 262 -21.83 -4.89 -9.46
CA THR A 262 -21.03 -4.90 -8.22
C THR A 262 -19.57 -5.17 -8.56
N GLY A 263 -18.68 -4.96 -7.58
CA GLY A 263 -17.24 -5.13 -7.75
C GLY A 263 -16.54 -3.99 -8.49
N VAL A 264 -15.26 -4.18 -8.79
CA VAL A 264 -14.41 -3.14 -9.35
C VAL A 264 -14.41 -3.23 -10.87
N SER A 265 -14.91 -2.17 -11.51
CA SER A 265 -14.83 -2.05 -12.97
C SER A 265 -13.39 -2.05 -13.45
N LYS A 266 -13.10 -2.85 -14.48
CA LYS A 266 -11.75 -2.95 -15.04
C LYS A 266 -11.20 -1.58 -15.44
N THR A 267 -11.98 -0.80 -16.20
CA THR A 267 -11.58 0.54 -16.66
C THR A 267 -11.33 1.49 -15.50
N LYS A 268 -12.25 1.56 -14.53
CA LYS A 268 -12.07 2.45 -13.36
C LYS A 268 -10.89 2.03 -12.49
N GLY A 269 -10.66 0.73 -12.36
CA GLY A 269 -9.51 0.17 -11.63
C GLY A 269 -8.18 0.54 -12.29
N GLU A 270 -8.10 0.45 -13.62
CA GLU A 270 -6.92 0.84 -14.40
C GLU A 270 -6.67 2.36 -14.29
N GLU A 271 -7.69 3.20 -14.49
CA GLU A 271 -7.60 4.66 -14.31
C GLU A 271 -7.15 5.05 -12.89
N PHE A 272 -7.68 4.37 -11.86
CA PHE A 272 -7.28 4.57 -10.47
C PHE A 272 -5.81 4.17 -10.24
N SER A 273 -5.39 3.03 -10.78
CA SER A 273 -4.02 2.55 -10.68
C SER A 273 -3.04 3.48 -11.39
N GLU A 274 -3.39 4.03 -12.55
CA GLU A 274 -2.51 4.94 -13.30
C GLU A 274 -2.21 6.24 -12.54
N ARG A 275 -3.19 6.74 -11.79
CA ARG A 275 -3.11 8.01 -11.04
C ARG A 275 -2.68 7.88 -9.58
N THR A 276 -2.57 6.67 -9.04
CA THR A 276 -2.18 6.44 -7.62
C THR A 276 -1.12 5.35 -7.41
N SER A 277 -0.86 4.50 -8.41
CA SER A 277 -0.16 3.20 -8.31
C SER A 277 -0.88 2.12 -7.50
N ILE A 278 -2.13 2.35 -7.08
CA ILE A 278 -2.91 1.39 -6.32
C ILE A 278 -3.74 0.54 -7.28
N SER A 279 -3.44 -0.75 -7.34
CA SER A 279 -4.24 -1.73 -8.06
C SER A 279 -5.29 -2.33 -7.12
N VAL A 280 -6.51 -2.54 -7.63
CA VAL A 280 -7.57 -3.26 -6.92
C VAL A 280 -8.16 -4.28 -7.88
N THR A 281 -7.91 -5.57 -7.61
CA THR A 281 -8.32 -6.66 -8.50
C THR A 281 -8.77 -7.88 -7.70
N ALA A 282 -9.71 -8.66 -8.24
CA ALA A 282 -10.20 -9.86 -7.56
C ALA A 282 -9.08 -10.88 -7.29
N SER A 283 -8.15 -11.08 -8.22
CA SER A 283 -7.06 -12.05 -8.05
C SER A 283 -6.00 -11.58 -7.05
N ALA A 284 -5.53 -10.33 -7.14
CA ALA A 284 -4.40 -9.85 -6.34
C ALA A 284 -4.80 -9.05 -5.07
N GLY A 285 -6.08 -8.70 -4.92
CA GLY A 285 -6.55 -7.85 -3.84
C GLY A 285 -6.21 -6.37 -4.07
N ILE A 286 -5.81 -5.66 -3.01
CA ILE A 286 -5.32 -4.28 -3.07
C ILE A 286 -3.79 -4.31 -2.95
N GLY A 287 -3.14 -3.90 -4.04
CA GLY A 287 -1.70 -3.80 -4.10
C GLY A 287 -1.24 -2.43 -4.55
N ILE A 288 -0.02 -2.07 -4.18
CA ILE A 288 0.58 -0.78 -4.48
C ILE A 288 1.90 -1.04 -5.18
N LYS A 289 2.02 -0.59 -6.42
CA LYS A 289 3.29 -0.67 -7.15
C LYS A 289 4.19 0.47 -6.70
N ALA A 290 5.30 0.11 -6.06
CA ALA A 290 6.32 1.08 -5.68
C ALA A 290 6.90 1.79 -6.91
N PHE A 291 7.76 2.78 -6.68
CA PHE A 291 8.37 3.53 -7.77
C PHE A 291 9.05 2.60 -8.82
N SER A 292 9.51 1.37 -8.49
CA SER A 292 9.99 0.38 -9.46
C SER A 292 9.01 -0.77 -9.69
N ALA A 293 9.00 -1.27 -10.92
CA ALA A 293 8.02 -2.23 -11.44
C ALA A 293 8.12 -3.65 -10.84
N SER A 294 9.02 -3.95 -9.90
CA SER A 294 9.37 -5.34 -9.57
C SER A 294 8.69 -5.93 -8.33
N ALA A 295 8.10 -5.12 -7.43
CA ALA A 295 7.30 -5.67 -6.32
C ALA A 295 6.11 -4.80 -5.90
N GLU A 296 4.96 -5.47 -5.71
CA GLU A 296 3.71 -4.87 -5.25
C GLU A 296 3.57 -5.01 -3.72
N THR A 297 3.41 -3.89 -3.02
CA THR A 297 3.09 -3.88 -1.58
C THR A 297 1.60 -4.17 -1.41
N SER A 298 1.23 -5.29 -0.80
CA SER A 298 -0.18 -5.61 -0.51
C SER A 298 -0.65 -4.91 0.76
N VAL A 299 -1.83 -4.30 0.70
CA VAL A 299 -2.54 -3.71 1.85
C VAL A 299 -3.94 -4.27 2.03
N THR A 300 -4.27 -5.37 1.34
CA THR A 300 -5.64 -5.92 1.28
C THR A 300 -6.22 -6.26 2.66
N VAL A 301 -5.44 -6.93 3.52
CA VAL A 301 -5.90 -7.33 4.87
C VAL A 301 -6.01 -6.10 5.78
N GLU A 302 -5.03 -5.21 5.67
CA GLU A 302 -4.97 -3.95 6.41
C GLU A 302 -6.17 -3.04 6.09
N MET A 303 -6.64 -3.08 4.83
CA MET A 303 -7.85 -2.43 4.35
C MET A 303 -9.13 -3.20 4.68
N GLY A 304 -9.07 -4.23 5.53
CA GLY A 304 -10.22 -4.89 6.13
C GLY A 304 -10.88 -5.96 5.25
N TYR A 305 -10.16 -6.55 4.31
CA TYR A 305 -10.60 -7.72 3.53
C TYR A 305 -10.01 -9.01 4.13
N THR A 306 -10.67 -10.14 3.89
CA THR A 306 -10.37 -11.41 4.60
C THR A 306 -9.12 -12.12 4.10
N SER A 307 -8.73 -11.91 2.85
CA SER A 307 -7.57 -12.53 2.21
C SER A 307 -6.77 -11.50 1.43
N ARG A 308 -5.47 -11.76 1.23
CA ARG A 308 -4.60 -10.87 0.44
C ARG A 308 -4.87 -10.95 -1.06
N SER A 309 -5.28 -12.12 -1.52
CA SER A 309 -5.58 -12.49 -2.90
C SER A 309 -6.96 -13.16 -2.97
N GLU A 310 -7.47 -13.37 -4.18
CA GLU A 310 -8.77 -14.03 -4.41
C GLU A 310 -9.92 -13.35 -3.64
N VAL A 311 -9.95 -12.01 -3.68
CA VAL A 311 -10.98 -11.17 -3.07
C VAL A 311 -12.16 -11.07 -4.02
N THR A 312 -13.09 -12.01 -3.93
CA THR A 312 -14.26 -12.11 -4.80
C THR A 312 -15.11 -10.84 -4.83
N THR A 313 -15.12 -10.05 -3.74
CA THR A 313 -15.79 -8.75 -3.66
C THR A 313 -15.33 -7.75 -4.72
N PHE A 314 -14.12 -7.87 -5.27
CA PHE A 314 -13.63 -6.98 -6.33
C PHE A 314 -13.98 -7.45 -7.73
N LYS A 315 -14.55 -8.64 -7.89
CA LYS A 315 -14.91 -9.16 -9.21
C LYS A 315 -16.12 -8.39 -9.74
N GLU A 316 -15.98 -7.80 -10.92
CA GLU A 316 -17.10 -7.10 -11.58
C GLU A 316 -18.14 -8.11 -12.05
N GLU A 317 -19.35 -8.01 -11.51
CA GLU A 317 -20.47 -8.90 -11.82
C GLU A 317 -21.78 -8.11 -11.94
N GLN A 318 -22.65 -8.54 -12.84
CA GLN A 318 -24.00 -8.00 -12.99
C GLN A 318 -25.00 -8.94 -12.33
N HIS A 319 -25.84 -8.40 -11.45
CA HIS A 319 -26.88 -9.12 -10.75
C HIS A 319 -28.24 -8.49 -11.02
N THR A 320 -29.28 -9.32 -11.12
CA THR A 320 -30.67 -8.83 -11.13
C THR A 320 -31.19 -8.87 -9.71
N TRP A 321 -31.34 -7.71 -9.09
CA TRP A 321 -31.93 -7.59 -7.76
C TRP A 321 -33.41 -7.25 -7.87
N ALA A 322 -34.22 -7.92 -7.05
CA ALA A 322 -35.65 -7.74 -7.00
C ALA A 322 -36.07 -7.07 -5.68
N MET A 323 -37.14 -6.29 -5.73
CA MET A 323 -37.73 -5.61 -4.58
C MET A 323 -39.26 -5.58 -4.71
N SER A 324 -39.92 -6.05 -3.66
CA SER A 324 -41.36 -5.97 -3.50
C SER A 324 -41.72 -4.76 -2.64
N THR A 325 -42.71 -3.98 -3.07
CA THR A 325 -43.21 -2.81 -2.35
C THR A 325 -44.68 -3.04 -1.95
N PRO A 326 -44.96 -3.33 -0.67
CA PRO A 326 -46.33 -3.53 -0.19
C PRO A 326 -47.27 -2.35 -0.50
N PRO A 327 -48.59 -2.58 -0.58
CA PRO A 327 -49.55 -1.48 -0.69
C PRO A 327 -49.45 -0.55 0.52
N ARG A 328 -49.70 0.74 0.30
CA ARG A 328 -49.59 1.79 1.33
C ARG A 328 -48.19 1.96 1.93
N SER A 329 -47.14 1.53 1.24
CA SER A 329 -45.74 1.64 1.68
C SER A 329 -44.84 2.26 0.60
N SER A 330 -43.62 2.62 0.98
CA SER A 330 -42.50 2.92 0.08
C SER A 330 -41.32 2.05 0.49
N THR A 331 -40.54 1.56 -0.47
CA THR A 331 -39.34 0.76 -0.21
C THR A 331 -38.12 1.33 -0.91
N ALA A 332 -36.96 1.09 -0.33
CA ALA A 332 -35.67 1.35 -0.96
C ALA A 332 -34.73 0.16 -0.78
N LEU A 333 -33.95 -0.13 -1.82
CA LEU A 333 -32.92 -1.14 -1.82
C LEU A 333 -31.56 -0.45 -1.95
N TRP A 334 -30.65 -0.77 -1.04
CA TRP A 334 -29.34 -0.15 -0.91
C TRP A 334 -28.24 -1.19 -1.09
N SER A 335 -27.16 -0.87 -1.78
CA SER A 335 -25.91 -1.64 -1.73
C SER A 335 -24.96 -1.01 -0.71
N PRO A 336 -24.23 -1.79 0.11
CA PRO A 336 -22.99 -1.29 0.68
C PRO A 336 -22.05 -0.89 -0.45
N ARG A 337 -21.41 0.26 -0.29
CA ARG A 337 -20.45 0.82 -1.23
C ARG A 337 -19.16 1.08 -0.50
N HIS A 338 -18.07 0.60 -1.09
CA HIS A 338 -16.72 0.90 -0.65
C HIS A 338 -16.12 1.91 -1.62
N GLU A 339 -15.22 2.76 -1.12
CA GLU A 339 -14.39 3.66 -1.90
C GLU A 339 -12.97 3.64 -1.36
N ILE A 340 -12.01 3.23 -2.20
CA ILE A 340 -10.58 3.25 -1.86
C ILE A 340 -10.00 4.60 -2.24
N MET A 341 -9.30 5.26 -1.32
CA MET A 341 -8.71 6.58 -1.52
C MET A 341 -7.28 6.64 -1.03
N ALA A 342 -6.47 7.51 -1.66
CA ALA A 342 -5.17 7.92 -1.15
C ALA A 342 -5.21 9.40 -0.77
N ILE A 343 -4.77 9.71 0.44
CA ILE A 343 -4.86 11.03 1.08
C ILE A 343 -3.45 11.49 1.47
N ARG A 344 -3.10 12.72 1.10
CA ARG A 344 -1.86 13.39 1.51
C ARG A 344 -1.89 13.71 3.00
N LYS A 345 -0.72 13.98 3.58
CA LYS A 345 -0.58 14.45 4.96
C LYS A 345 -1.43 15.68 5.29
N ASN A 346 -1.63 16.59 4.33
CA ASN A 346 -2.45 17.79 4.51
C ASN A 346 -3.97 17.56 4.38
N GLY A 347 -4.42 16.33 4.09
CA GLY A 347 -5.82 15.98 3.91
C GLY A 347 -6.30 16.00 2.45
N ASP A 348 -5.49 16.44 1.50
CA ASP A 348 -5.88 16.49 0.09
C ASP A 348 -5.91 15.09 -0.54
N VAL A 349 -6.82 14.91 -1.49
CA VAL A 349 -6.98 13.66 -2.23
C VAL A 349 -5.94 13.54 -3.37
N VAL A 350 -5.33 12.36 -3.50
CA VAL A 350 -4.43 12.02 -4.61
C VAL A 350 -5.21 11.62 -5.85
N GLY A 351 -4.77 12.11 -7.01
CA GLY A 351 -5.30 11.69 -8.31
C GLY A 351 -6.77 12.06 -8.56
N GLN A 352 -7.33 13.08 -7.91
CA GLN A 352 -8.69 13.60 -8.18
C GLN A 352 -9.86 12.67 -7.80
N GLY A 353 -9.69 11.73 -6.86
CA GLY A 353 -10.84 11.00 -6.29
C GLY A 353 -10.50 9.62 -5.73
N GLY A 354 -11.52 8.85 -5.35
CA GLY A 354 -11.40 7.44 -4.98
C GLY A 354 -11.78 6.47 -6.09
N LEU A 355 -11.74 5.18 -5.76
CA LEU A 355 -12.29 4.09 -6.57
C LEU A 355 -13.54 3.51 -5.86
N PRO A 356 -14.75 3.99 -6.19
CA PRO A 356 -15.97 3.49 -5.60
C PRO A 356 -16.47 2.21 -6.30
N PHE A 357 -17.01 1.27 -5.54
CA PHE A 357 -17.69 0.07 -6.03
C PHE A 357 -18.74 -0.43 -5.03
N ASP A 358 -19.81 -1.01 -5.57
CA ASP A 358 -20.87 -1.63 -4.79
C ASP A 358 -20.54 -3.10 -4.50
N LEU A 359 -20.97 -3.60 -3.34
CA LEU A 359 -20.80 -5.00 -2.94
C LEU A 359 -22.02 -5.82 -3.40
N ASN A 360 -21.84 -7.13 -3.61
CA ASN A 360 -22.96 -8.07 -3.79
C ASN A 360 -23.65 -8.40 -2.46
N GLU A 361 -24.09 -7.36 -1.76
CA GLU A 361 -24.96 -7.43 -0.59
C GLU A 361 -25.98 -6.30 -0.75
N HIS A 362 -27.20 -6.46 -0.24
CA HIS A 362 -28.17 -5.38 -0.27
C HIS A 362 -29.00 -5.27 1.01
N VAL A 363 -29.48 -4.07 1.28
CA VAL A 363 -30.31 -3.75 2.43
C VAL A 363 -31.64 -3.22 1.94
N LEU A 364 -32.73 -3.81 2.42
CA LEU A 364 -34.09 -3.37 2.15
C LEU A 364 -34.59 -2.52 3.32
N THR A 365 -35.15 -1.36 3.01
CA THR A 365 -35.82 -0.48 3.96
C THR A 365 -37.23 -0.17 3.48
N GLU A 366 -38.18 0.01 4.41
CA GLU A 366 -39.59 0.25 4.10
C GLU A 366 -40.19 1.35 5.01
N PHE A 367 -41.17 2.09 4.50
CA PHE A 367 -41.98 3.05 5.27
C PHE A 367 -43.46 3.13 4.79
N PRO A 368 -44.47 3.12 5.69
CA PRO A 368 -44.40 2.75 7.08
C PRO A 368 -44.33 1.22 7.20
N GLY A 369 -43.29 0.71 7.84
CA GLY A 369 -43.10 -0.73 8.05
C GLY A 369 -42.67 -1.03 9.48
N ALA A 370 -43.14 -2.15 10.02
CA ALA A 370 -42.74 -2.62 11.34
C ALA A 370 -41.35 -3.28 11.25
N SER A 371 -40.33 -2.63 11.83
CA SER A 371 -39.01 -3.17 12.18
C SER A 371 -37.88 -3.04 11.15
N GLY A 372 -37.25 -1.86 11.10
CA GLY A 372 -35.83 -1.71 10.77
C GLY A 372 -35.40 -2.13 9.35
N ALA A 373 -34.12 -1.90 9.06
CA ALA A 373 -33.51 -2.31 7.81
C ALA A 373 -33.27 -3.83 7.80
N THR A 374 -33.64 -4.52 6.73
CA THR A 374 -33.36 -5.96 6.54
C THR A 374 -32.16 -6.13 5.62
N VAL A 375 -31.12 -6.85 6.06
CA VAL A 375 -29.96 -7.19 5.23
C VAL A 375 -30.23 -8.49 4.46
N LEU A 376 -30.00 -8.46 3.16
CA LEU A 376 -30.17 -9.57 2.23
C LEU A 376 -28.84 -9.83 1.51
N ILE A 377 -28.45 -11.10 1.38
CA ILE A 377 -27.37 -11.57 0.50
C ILE A 377 -27.99 -12.54 -0.49
N ASP A 378 -27.84 -12.30 -1.79
CA ASP A 378 -28.44 -13.11 -2.85
C ASP A 378 -29.95 -13.40 -2.65
N GLY A 379 -30.68 -12.42 -2.09
CA GLY A 379 -32.11 -12.53 -1.81
C GLY A 379 -32.47 -13.29 -0.52
N VAL A 380 -31.48 -13.77 0.24
CA VAL A 380 -31.67 -14.46 1.51
C VAL A 380 -31.43 -13.50 2.67
N LYS A 381 -32.33 -13.47 3.65
CA LYS A 381 -32.13 -12.70 4.90
C LYS A 381 -30.87 -13.18 5.61
N LYS A 382 -29.92 -12.28 5.79
CA LYS A 382 -28.74 -12.51 6.63
C LYS A 382 -29.17 -12.32 8.07
N GLU A 383 -29.18 -13.38 8.87
CA GLU A 383 -29.19 -13.22 10.33
C GLU A 383 -27.93 -12.41 10.70
N GLN A 384 -28.10 -11.34 11.49
CA GLN A 384 -26.95 -10.59 11.99
C GLN A 384 -26.05 -11.57 12.75
N ASP A 385 -24.78 -11.69 12.38
CA ASP A 385 -23.83 -12.51 13.11
C ASP A 385 -23.72 -11.96 14.55
N PRO A 386 -24.20 -12.69 15.57
CA PRO A 386 -24.19 -12.20 16.96
C PRO A 386 -22.75 -12.07 17.50
N LYS A 387 -21.73 -12.54 16.78
CA LYS A 387 -20.30 -12.43 17.14
C LYS A 387 -19.59 -11.26 16.48
N ALA A 388 -20.16 -10.62 15.46
CA ALA A 388 -19.57 -9.45 14.81
C ALA A 388 -19.68 -8.24 15.75
N ARG A 389 -18.72 -8.09 16.67
CA ARG A 389 -18.68 -6.95 17.57
C ARG A 389 -18.21 -5.72 16.78
N PRO A 390 -18.93 -4.60 16.84
CA PRO A 390 -18.36 -3.32 16.40
C PRO A 390 -17.03 -3.11 17.14
N PHE A 391 -16.04 -2.55 16.44
CA PHE A 391 -14.75 -2.13 17.01
C PHE A 391 -14.90 -1.22 18.24
N GLY A 392 -16.03 -0.53 18.38
CA GLY A 392 -16.27 0.36 19.52
C GLY A 392 -15.51 1.69 19.34
N VAL A 393 -14.68 2.06 20.32
CA VAL A 393 -13.75 3.20 20.23
C VAL A 393 -12.71 2.90 19.14
N PRO A 394 -12.31 3.87 18.30
CA PRO A 394 -11.29 3.68 17.27
C PRO A 394 -10.08 2.90 17.79
N GLU A 395 -9.80 1.75 17.17
CA GLU A 395 -8.62 0.96 17.51
C GLU A 395 -7.46 1.45 16.64
N SER A 396 -6.42 2.00 17.27
CA SER A 396 -5.18 2.38 16.61
C SER A 396 -4.06 1.51 17.12
N ASN A 397 -3.33 0.89 16.20
CA ASN A 397 -2.11 0.16 16.53
C ASN A 397 -0.86 1.07 16.55
N ILE A 398 -1.05 2.40 16.48
CA ILE A 398 0.02 3.39 16.64
C ILE A 398 0.38 3.49 18.12
N PRO A 399 1.64 3.22 18.52
CA PRO A 399 2.10 3.47 19.87
C PRO A 399 1.85 4.94 20.27
N GLU A 400 1.32 5.19 21.47
CA GLU A 400 1.00 6.53 21.99
C GLU A 400 2.11 7.56 21.76
N HIS A 401 3.37 7.17 22.02
CA HIS A 401 4.53 8.05 21.87
C HIS A 401 4.89 8.42 20.41
N LEU A 402 4.32 7.74 19.41
CA LEU A 402 4.55 7.98 17.99
C LEU A 402 3.41 8.76 17.31
N LYS A 403 2.27 8.97 18.00
CA LYS A 403 1.09 9.65 17.43
C LYS A 403 1.40 11.07 16.94
N GLY A 404 2.35 11.77 17.57
CA GLY A 404 2.79 13.11 17.15
C GLY A 404 3.87 13.11 16.05
N THR A 405 4.66 12.04 15.95
CA THR A 405 5.80 11.94 15.01
C THR A 405 5.38 11.48 13.62
N ILE A 406 4.30 10.69 13.50
CA ILE A 406 3.75 10.30 12.19
C ILE A 406 2.98 11.48 11.55
N ALA A 407 2.53 12.44 12.37
CA ALA A 407 1.84 13.66 11.93
C ALA A 407 2.80 14.83 11.60
N SER A 408 4.10 14.73 11.96
CA SER A 408 5.15 15.73 11.70
C SER A 408 6.11 15.25 10.63
#